data_AF-A0A4V3KZW2-F1
#
_entry.id   AF-A0A4V3KZW2-F1
#
_cell.length_a   1.000
_cell.length_b   1.000
_cell.length_c   1.000
_cell.angle_alpha   90.00
_cell.angle_beta   90.00
_cell.angle_gamma   90.00
#
_symmetry.space_group_name_H-M   'P 1'
#
loop_
_entity.id
_entity.type
_entity.pdbx_description
1 polymer ?
#
loop_
_entity_poly.entity_id
_entity_poly.type
_entity_poly.pdbx_seq_one_letter_code
_entity_poly.pdbx_strand_id
1 'polypeptide(L)'
;MKQDSTMHIHPDDQSRQTAEIMRRFNDVFQNHDPSALPGLVAEDCVIENTVPAPDGARNVGREACVGLWSAIASEAGTRFDLEGTFVAGERATIRWRYWRADGGSIRGVNLMRVRDGLIVEAMGYVRG
;
A
#
# COMPACT_ATOMS: atom_id res chain seq x y z
N MET A 1 17.38 6.48 -12.87
CA MET A 1 17.70 5.07 -12.55
C MET A 1 16.52 4.54 -11.75
N LYS A 2 15.62 3.76 -12.36
CA LYS A 2 14.51 3.14 -11.63
C LYS A 2 15.14 2.17 -10.64
N GLN A 3 14.96 2.39 -9.34
CA GLN A 3 15.33 1.37 -8.35
C GLN A 3 14.44 0.16 -8.62
N ASP A 4 15.04 -0.92 -9.13
CA ASP A 4 14.37 -2.21 -9.20
C ASP A 4 13.99 -2.61 -7.77
N SER A 5 12.71 -2.37 -7.47
CA SER A 5 12.18 -2.59 -6.14
C SER A 5 12.07 -4.08 -5.95
N THR A 6 13.01 -4.65 -5.20
CA THR A 6 13.05 -6.09 -5.00
C THR A 6 11.88 -6.53 -4.11
N MET A 7 11.03 -7.40 -4.64
CA MET A 7 10.03 -8.12 -3.86
C MET A 7 10.63 -9.43 -3.38
N HIS A 8 10.72 -9.58 -2.06
CA HIS A 8 11.19 -10.79 -1.40
C HIS A 8 9.99 -11.59 -0.91
N ILE A 9 9.90 -12.85 -1.32
CA ILE A 9 8.75 -13.71 -1.07
C ILE A 9 9.23 -14.90 -0.24
N HIS A 10 8.66 -15.09 0.95
CA HIS A 10 8.86 -16.31 1.73
C HIS A 10 8.33 -17.51 0.93
N PRO A 11 9.03 -18.66 0.90
CA PRO A 11 8.71 -19.74 -0.03
C PRO A 11 7.51 -20.59 0.44
N ASP A 12 6.31 -20.08 0.21
CA ASP A 12 5.04 -20.81 0.36
C ASP A 12 3.98 -20.29 -0.64
N ASP A 13 2.95 -21.08 -0.93
CA ASP A 13 1.95 -20.76 -1.95
C ASP A 13 1.10 -19.53 -1.59
N GLN A 14 0.80 -19.36 -0.30
CA GLN A 14 0.04 -18.22 0.18
C GLN A 14 0.83 -16.92 0.02
N SER A 15 2.15 -16.94 0.29
CA SER A 15 3.06 -15.83 0.01
C SER A 15 3.08 -15.45 -1.47
N ARG A 16 2.99 -16.41 -2.40
CA ARG A 16 2.92 -16.10 -3.85
C ARG A 16 1.63 -15.37 -4.21
N GLN A 17 0.51 -15.79 -3.63
CA GLN A 17 -0.77 -15.10 -3.83
C GLN A 17 -0.74 -13.67 -3.27
N THR A 18 -0.26 -13.51 -2.03
CA THR A 18 -0.11 -12.19 -1.40
C THR A 18 0.83 -11.30 -2.19
N ALA A 19 1.93 -11.84 -2.73
CA ALA A 19 2.87 -11.12 -3.57
C ALA A 19 2.22 -10.54 -4.84
N GLU A 20 1.37 -11.31 -5.52
CA GLU A 20 0.65 -10.82 -6.69
C GLU A 20 -0.35 -9.71 -6.34
N ILE A 21 -1.03 -9.81 -5.19
CA ILE A 21 -1.92 -8.75 -4.70
C ILE A 21 -1.13 -7.49 -4.40
N MET A 22 0.02 -7.61 -3.71
CA MET A 22 0.89 -6.46 -3.41
C MET A 22 1.48 -5.83 -4.68
N ARG A 23 1.81 -6.64 -5.69
CA ARG A 23 2.28 -6.14 -6.99
C ARG A 23 1.21 -5.27 -7.64
N ARG A 24 -0.02 -5.78 -7.77
CA ARG A 24 -1.15 -5.04 -8.35
C ARG A 24 -1.53 -3.82 -7.53
N PHE A 25 -1.46 -3.90 -6.20
CA PHE A 25 -1.68 -2.75 -5.32
C PHE A 25 -0.60 -1.68 -5.51
N ASN A 26 0.68 -2.06 -5.60
CA ASN A 26 1.77 -1.12 -5.86
C ASN A 26 1.63 -0.45 -7.24
N ASP A 27 1.22 -1.21 -8.26
CA ASP A 27 1.01 -0.70 -9.62
C ASP A 27 0.00 0.46 -9.67
N VAL A 28 -1.02 0.47 -8.79
CA VAL A 28 -1.98 1.58 -8.68
C VAL A 28 -1.25 2.91 -8.43
N PHE A 29 -0.29 2.94 -7.51
CA PHE A 29 0.45 4.15 -7.16
C PHE A 29 1.59 4.44 -8.14
N GLN A 30 2.22 3.40 -8.70
CA GLN A 30 3.29 3.59 -9.69
C GLN A 30 2.76 4.14 -11.02
N ASN A 31 1.54 3.75 -11.41
CA ASN A 31 0.92 4.14 -12.68
C ASN A 31 -0.12 5.27 -12.54
N HIS A 32 -0.38 5.74 -11.31
CA HIS A 32 -1.43 6.72 -11.03
C HIS A 32 -2.82 6.28 -11.54
N ASP A 33 -3.12 4.96 -11.48
CA ASP A 33 -4.36 4.37 -11.95
C ASP A 33 -5.06 3.57 -10.83
N PRO A 34 -6.14 4.10 -10.24
CA PRO A 34 -6.87 3.43 -9.15
C PRO A 34 -7.83 2.32 -9.61
N SER A 35 -7.95 2.04 -10.91
CA SER A 35 -8.95 1.12 -11.46
C SER A 35 -8.94 -0.28 -10.85
N ALA A 36 -7.78 -0.76 -10.38
CA ALA A 36 -7.64 -2.08 -9.78
C ALA A 36 -8.15 -2.15 -8.32
N LEU A 37 -8.23 -1.03 -7.60
CA LEU A 37 -8.51 -1.02 -6.15
C LEU A 37 -9.82 -1.73 -5.76
N PRO A 38 -10.97 -1.51 -6.43
CA PRO A 38 -12.23 -2.15 -6.04
C PRO A 38 -12.16 -3.68 -6.01
N GLY A 39 -11.36 -4.29 -6.90
CA GLY A 39 -11.17 -5.73 -6.99
C GLY A 39 -10.06 -6.28 -6.09
N LEU A 40 -9.29 -5.44 -5.40
CA LEU A 40 -8.21 -5.84 -4.50
C LEU A 40 -8.60 -5.71 -3.02
N VAL A 41 -9.67 -4.99 -2.70
CA VAL A 41 -10.01 -4.57 -1.34
C VAL A 41 -11.25 -5.28 -0.82
N ALA A 42 -11.16 -5.85 0.39
CA ALA A 42 -12.25 -6.54 1.05
C ALA A 42 -13.34 -5.57 1.56
N GLU A 43 -14.55 -6.09 1.77
CA GLU A 43 -15.70 -5.31 2.27
C GLU A 43 -15.44 -4.69 3.63
N ASP A 44 -14.76 -5.44 4.50
CA ASP A 44 -14.43 -5.08 5.86
C ASP A 44 -13.00 -4.53 6.02
N CYS A 45 -12.37 -4.10 4.91
CA CYS A 45 -11.00 -3.59 4.94
C CYS A 45 -10.88 -2.39 5.88
N VAL A 46 -9.77 -2.34 6.62
CA VAL A 46 -9.45 -1.22 7.51
C VAL A 46 -8.09 -0.63 7.13
N ILE A 47 -8.04 0.69 6.99
CA ILE A 47 -6.78 1.44 6.92
C ILE A 47 -6.59 2.21 8.22
N GLU A 48 -5.43 2.04 8.84
CA GLU A 48 -4.89 2.96 9.85
C GLU A 48 -3.85 3.83 9.16
N ASN A 49 -4.20 5.10 8.91
CA ASN A 49 -3.41 6.00 8.10
C ASN A 49 -2.20 6.56 8.89
N THR A 50 -1.22 7.10 8.17
CA THR A 50 0.04 7.59 8.74
C THR A 50 -0.11 8.78 9.70
N VAL A 51 -1.22 9.51 9.59
CA VAL A 51 -1.51 10.75 10.32
C VAL A 51 -3.01 10.87 10.63
N PRO A 52 -3.41 11.72 11.59
CA PRO A 52 -2.55 12.42 12.56
C PRO A 52 -2.14 11.53 13.74
N ALA A 53 -1.03 11.86 14.39
CA ALA A 53 -0.70 11.31 15.70
C ALA A 53 -1.81 11.69 16.72
N PRO A 54 -2.05 10.86 17.77
CA PRO A 54 -1.26 9.69 18.16
C PRO A 54 -1.60 8.40 17.40
N ASP A 55 -2.83 8.25 16.92
CA ASP A 55 -3.37 6.93 16.52
C ASP A 55 -3.46 6.71 15.00
N GLY A 56 -3.37 7.78 14.21
CA GLY A 56 -3.66 7.73 12.78
C GLY A 56 -5.16 7.75 12.47
N ALA A 57 -5.54 8.35 11.35
CA ALA A 57 -6.94 8.34 10.93
C ALA A 57 -7.35 6.93 10.48
N ARG A 58 -8.50 6.46 10.98
CA ARG A 58 -9.02 5.12 10.68
C ARG A 58 -10.11 5.18 9.60
N ASN A 59 -9.92 4.45 8.50
CA ASN A 59 -10.87 4.34 7.40
C ASN A 59 -11.39 2.89 7.34
N VAL A 60 -12.71 2.72 7.29
CA VAL A 60 -13.34 1.41 7.47
C VAL A 60 -14.28 1.13 6.31
N GLY A 61 -14.13 -0.07 5.74
CA GLY A 61 -14.94 -0.56 4.65
C GLY A 61 -14.34 -0.27 3.28
N ARG A 62 -14.68 -1.12 2.30
CA ARG A 62 -14.15 -1.04 0.92
C ARG A 62 -14.23 0.37 0.35
N GLU A 63 -15.40 1.01 0.43
CA GLU A 63 -15.63 2.33 -0.16
C GLU A 63 -14.66 3.38 0.39
N ALA A 64 -14.53 3.47 1.72
CA ALA A 64 -13.63 4.42 2.36
C ALA A 64 -12.16 4.15 2.01
N CYS A 65 -11.75 2.87 2.02
CA CYS A 65 -10.39 2.48 1.68
C CYS A 65 -10.03 2.76 0.22
N VAL A 66 -10.92 2.40 -0.71
CA VAL A 66 -10.75 2.68 -2.14
C VAL A 66 -10.74 4.19 -2.38
N GLY A 67 -11.63 4.95 -1.75
CA GLY A 67 -11.68 6.41 -1.88
C GLY A 67 -10.38 7.09 -1.45
N LEU A 68 -9.84 6.70 -0.29
CA LEU A 68 -8.57 7.22 0.21
C LEU A 68 -7.41 6.90 -0.75
N TRP A 69 -7.23 5.62 -1.11
CA TRP A 69 -6.12 5.24 -1.98
C TRP A 69 -6.26 5.78 -3.40
N SER A 70 -7.48 5.92 -3.92
CA SER A 70 -7.70 6.56 -5.23
C SER A 70 -7.30 8.02 -5.21
N ALA A 71 -7.66 8.76 -4.16
CA ALA A 71 -7.26 10.16 -4.01
C ALA A 71 -5.73 10.30 -3.97
N ILE A 72 -5.04 9.45 -3.20
CA ILE A 72 -3.57 9.43 -3.11
C ILE A 72 -2.95 9.08 -4.47
N ALA A 73 -3.43 8.05 -5.14
CA ALA A 73 -2.88 7.59 -6.42
C ALA A 73 -3.08 8.63 -7.54
N SER A 74 -4.15 9.43 -7.49
CA SER A 74 -4.44 10.45 -8.50
C SER A 74 -3.90 11.84 -8.15
N GLU A 75 -3.19 12.01 -7.03
CA GLU A 75 -2.70 13.32 -6.60
C GLU A 75 -1.54 13.82 -7.46
N ALA A 76 -1.77 14.91 -8.18
CA ALA A 76 -0.81 15.46 -9.13
C ALA A 76 0.49 15.94 -8.46
N GLY A 77 1.63 15.66 -9.09
CA GLY A 77 2.95 16.07 -8.60
C GLY A 77 3.47 15.25 -7.42
N THR A 78 2.73 14.22 -7.00
CA THR A 78 3.17 13.28 -5.96
C THR A 78 3.62 11.96 -6.57
N ARG A 79 4.43 11.17 -5.87
CA ARG A 79 4.74 9.80 -6.28
C ARG A 79 5.29 8.98 -5.13
N PHE A 80 5.29 7.66 -5.29
CA PHE A 80 6.02 6.75 -4.42
C PHE A 80 7.22 6.15 -5.15
N ASP A 81 8.39 6.19 -4.52
CA ASP A 81 9.50 5.31 -4.87
C ASP A 81 9.45 4.11 -3.93
N LEU A 82 9.31 2.90 -4.48
CA LEU A 82 9.32 1.68 -3.68
C LEU A 82 10.76 1.34 -3.26
N GLU A 83 10.96 1.04 -1.98
CA GLU A 83 12.27 0.70 -1.42
C GLU A 83 12.43 -0.81 -1.15
N GLY A 84 11.33 -1.56 -1.23
CA GLY A 84 11.29 -3.01 -1.09
C GLY A 84 9.96 -3.52 -0.55
N THR A 85 9.54 -4.69 -1.04
CA THR A 85 8.37 -5.40 -0.52
C THR A 85 8.82 -6.74 0.03
N PHE A 86 8.42 -7.09 1.25
CA PHE A 86 8.62 -8.43 1.82
C PHE A 86 7.26 -9.06 2.06
N VAL A 87 7.12 -10.35 1.72
CA VAL A 87 5.86 -11.09 1.79
C VAL A 87 6.07 -12.40 2.53
N ALA A 88 5.18 -12.73 3.46
CA ALA A 88 5.15 -14.00 4.18
C ALA A 88 3.71 -14.38 4.57
N GLY A 89 3.23 -15.51 4.07
CA GLY A 89 1.85 -15.97 4.19
C GLY A 89 0.87 -14.90 3.70
N GLU A 90 -0.07 -14.54 4.58
CA GLU A 90 -1.09 -13.49 4.35
C GLU A 90 -0.60 -12.06 4.59
N ARG A 91 0.66 -11.86 4.94
CA ARG A 91 1.19 -10.54 5.33
C ARG A 91 2.24 -10.04 4.37
N ALA A 92 2.30 -8.71 4.24
CA ALA A 92 3.37 -8.05 3.53
C ALA A 92 3.79 -6.75 4.21
N THR A 93 5.05 -6.36 4.04
CA THR A 93 5.54 -5.02 4.38
C THR A 93 6.03 -4.34 3.13
N ILE A 94 5.55 -3.12 2.87
CA ILE A 94 5.98 -2.31 1.72
C ILE A 94 6.71 -1.09 2.27
N ARG A 95 8.02 -1.01 2.06
CA ARG A 95 8.81 0.19 2.38
C ARG A 95 8.82 1.10 1.17
N TRP A 96 8.65 2.39 1.40
CA TRP A 96 8.53 3.37 0.34
C TRP A 96 9.04 4.74 0.77
N ARG A 97 9.28 5.59 -0.23
CA ARG A 97 9.46 7.03 -0.08
C ARG A 97 8.36 7.73 -0.85
N TYR A 98 7.61 8.59 -0.16
CA TYR A 98 6.61 9.45 -0.77
C TYR A 98 7.22 10.81 -1.08
N TRP A 99 7.07 11.26 -2.32
CA TRP A 99 7.48 12.58 -2.79
C TRP A 99 6.24 13.44 -2.94
N ARG A 100 6.30 14.64 -2.37
CA ARG A 100 5.26 15.66 -2.43
C ARG A 100 5.49 16.60 -3.60
N ALA A 101 4.45 17.31 -4.01
CA ALA A 101 4.52 18.30 -5.08
C ALA A 101 5.49 19.46 -4.80
N ASP A 102 5.77 19.75 -3.53
CA ASP A 102 6.75 20.76 -3.09
C ASP A 102 8.22 20.30 -3.20
N GLY A 103 8.46 19.07 -3.66
CA GLY A 103 9.79 18.46 -3.76
C GLY A 103 10.30 17.82 -2.48
N GLY A 104 9.61 18.00 -1.35
CA GLY A 104 9.89 17.31 -0.10
C GLY A 104 9.55 15.83 -0.18
N SER A 105 10.28 14.99 0.56
CA SER A 105 9.95 13.57 0.66
C SER A 105 10.00 13.05 2.09
N ILE A 106 9.29 11.95 2.30
CA ILE A 106 9.23 11.26 3.59
C ILE A 106 9.29 9.75 3.34
N ARG A 107 10.02 9.02 4.19
CA ARG A 107 10.04 7.55 4.14
C ARG A 107 8.94 7.01 5.02
N GLY A 108 8.35 5.91 4.58
CA GLY A 108 7.33 5.20 5.34
C GLY A 108 7.30 3.71 5.03
N VAL A 109 6.35 3.05 5.68
CA VAL A 109 6.09 1.63 5.54
C VAL A 109 4.60 1.36 5.69
N ASN A 110 4.10 0.42 4.91
CA ASN A 110 2.80 -0.18 5.14
C ASN A 110 2.97 -1.60 5.66
N LEU A 111 2.20 -1.97 6.69
CA LEU A 111 1.98 -3.35 7.10
C LEU A 111 0.64 -3.77 6.54
N MET A 112 0.66 -4.75 5.65
CA MET A 112 -0.49 -5.20 4.87
C MET A 112 -0.92 -6.60 5.33
N ARG A 113 -2.22 -6.85 5.39
CA ARG A 113 -2.79 -8.19 5.55
C ARG A 113 -3.81 -8.47 4.46
N VAL A 114 -3.73 -9.68 3.94
CA VAL A 114 -4.64 -10.26 2.96
C VAL A 114 -5.46 -11.35 3.63
N ARG A 115 -6.69 -11.57 3.18
CA ARG A 115 -7.50 -12.73 3.52
C ARG A 115 -8.39 -13.03 2.32
N ASP A 116 -8.53 -14.30 1.96
CA ASP A 116 -9.35 -14.74 0.82
C ASP A 116 -9.00 -14.00 -0.50
N GLY A 117 -7.72 -13.69 -0.69
CA GLY A 117 -7.22 -12.99 -1.89
C GLY A 117 -7.52 -11.50 -1.94
N LEU A 118 -8.00 -10.89 -0.85
CA LEU A 118 -8.32 -9.46 -0.76
C LEU A 118 -7.57 -8.79 0.39
N ILE A 119 -7.23 -7.51 0.23
CA ILE A 119 -6.64 -6.68 1.28
C ILE A 119 -7.73 -6.39 2.32
N VAL A 120 -7.46 -6.78 3.56
CA VAL A 120 -8.35 -6.60 4.72
C VAL A 120 -7.80 -5.61 5.73
N GLU A 121 -6.50 -5.29 5.66
CA GLU A 121 -5.84 -4.40 6.60
C GLU A 121 -4.64 -3.73 5.96
N ALA A 122 -4.48 -2.44 6.22
CA ALA A 122 -3.27 -1.70 5.91
C ALA A 122 -2.97 -0.68 7.02
N MET A 123 -1.81 -0.82 7.65
CA MET A 123 -1.36 0.11 8.69
C MET A 123 -0.14 0.88 8.17
N GLY A 124 -0.27 2.20 8.05
CA GLY A 124 0.75 3.09 7.52
C GLY A 124 1.55 3.80 8.61
N TYR A 125 2.87 3.85 8.44
CA TYR A 125 3.76 4.59 9.34
C TYR A 125 4.79 5.38 8.55
N VAL A 126 5.22 6.52 9.09
CA VAL A 126 6.25 7.38 8.49
C VAL A 126 7.33 7.73 9.52
N ARG A 127 8.46 8.25 9.04
CA ARG A 127 9.41 8.95 9.92
C ARG A 127 8.73 10.17 10.54
N GLY A 128 8.93 10.38 11.84
CA GLY A 128 8.49 11.57 12.59
C GLY A 128 9.56 12.65 12.64
#